data_AF-A0A2M8CVU3-F1
#
_entry.id   AF-A0A2M8CVU3-F1
#
_cell.length_a   1.000
_cell.length_b   1.000
_cell.length_c   1.000
_cell.angle_alpha   90.00
_cell.angle_beta   90.00
_cell.angle_gamma   90.00
#
_symmetry.space_group_name_H-M   'P 1'
#
loop_
_entity.id
_entity.type
_entity.pdbx_description
1 polymer ?
#
loop_
_entity_poly.entity_id
_entity_poly.type
_entity_poly.pdbx_seq_one_letter_code
_entity_poly.pdbx_strand_id
1 'polypeptide(L)'
;MNNEQTILPSNATEAVKYVTKIARRLIDVMEQEGRALTMQDGVSFTAAQEDKARLSKQYQEASKEFQRRILDFRSVDKALLDKLDGVQRELKGKSEENSAVMERMQG
;
A
#
# COMPACT_ATOMS: atom_id res chain seq x y z
N MET A 1 10.10 28.66 0.99
CA MET A 1 11.01 27.49 1.00
C MET A 1 10.13 26.28 1.32
N ASN A 2 9.80 25.47 0.32
CA ASN A 2 9.00 24.26 0.55
C ASN A 2 9.97 23.19 1.06
N ASN A 3 9.97 22.93 2.37
CA ASN A 3 10.58 21.73 2.90
C ASN A 3 9.72 20.55 2.43
N GLU A 4 10.06 19.95 1.30
CA GLU A 4 9.51 18.65 0.92
C GLU A 4 9.98 17.64 1.98
N GLN A 5 9.16 17.42 3.00
CA GLN A 5 9.37 16.35 3.96
C GLN A 5 9.38 15.04 3.17
N THR A 6 10.54 14.39 3.12
CA THR A 6 10.68 13.06 2.56
C THR A 6 9.99 12.06 3.47
N ILE A 7 9.14 11.22 2.89
CA ILE A 7 8.49 10.11 3.59
C ILE A 7 9.39 8.88 3.58
N LEU A 8 10.17 8.71 2.52
CA LEU A 8 11.11 7.60 2.43
C LEU A 8 12.40 7.90 3.20
N PRO A 9 12.95 6.91 3.92
CA PRO A 9 14.32 6.97 4.41
C PRO A 9 15.32 7.37 3.31
N SER A 10 16.37 8.09 3.70
CA SER A 10 17.43 8.47 2.75
C SER A 10 18.22 7.26 2.24
N ASN A 11 18.35 6.20 3.04
CA ASN A 11 18.96 4.95 2.62
C ASN A 11 18.04 4.18 1.65
N ALA A 12 18.53 3.87 0.46
CA ALA A 12 17.75 3.23 -0.61
C ALA A 12 17.18 1.86 -0.23
N THR A 13 17.94 1.05 0.51
CA THR A 13 17.50 -0.28 0.97
C THR A 13 16.36 -0.15 1.99
N GLU A 14 16.50 0.76 2.96
CA GLU A 14 15.45 1.01 3.96
C GLU A 14 14.20 1.64 3.34
N ALA A 15 14.36 2.48 2.32
CA ALA A 15 13.26 3.00 1.54
C ALA A 15 12.48 1.92 0.79
N VAL A 16 13.15 0.98 0.11
CA VAL A 16 12.48 -0.17 -0.53
C VAL A 16 11.73 -1.01 0.51
N LYS A 17 12.35 -1.30 1.66
CA LYS A 17 11.69 -2.02 2.76
C LYS A 17 10.48 -1.27 3.30
N TYR A 18 10.58 0.06 3.41
CA TYR A 18 9.50 0.92 3.88
C TYR A 18 8.30 0.89 2.94
N VAL A 19 8.51 1.08 1.64
CA VAL A 19 7.43 0.98 0.63
C VAL A 19 6.79 -0.41 0.66
N THR A 20 7.62 -1.46 0.70
CA THR A 20 7.15 -2.85 0.79
C THR A 20 6.28 -3.08 2.03
N LYS A 21 6.69 -2.54 3.18
CA LYS A 21 5.96 -2.67 4.45
C LYS A 21 4.61 -1.94 4.41
N ILE A 22 4.55 -0.75 3.83
CA ILE A 22 3.27 -0.03 3.69
C ILE A 22 2.34 -0.77 2.75
N ALA A 23 2.84 -1.23 1.60
CA ALA A 23 2.04 -1.98 0.64
C ALA A 23 1.47 -3.26 1.26
N ARG A 24 2.27 -3.99 2.05
CA ARG A 24 1.81 -5.18 2.80
C ARG A 24 0.72 -4.82 3.82
N ARG A 25 0.92 -3.77 4.61
CA ARG A 25 -0.11 -3.31 5.57
C ARG A 25 -1.41 -2.90 4.88
N LEU A 26 -1.33 -2.31 3.69
CA LEU A 26 -2.50 -1.94 2.92
C LEU A 26 -3.26 -3.18 2.44
N ILE A 27 -2.55 -4.22 1.98
CA ILE A 27 -3.15 -5.53 1.67
C ILE A 27 -3.87 -6.09 2.91
N ASP A 28 -3.19 -6.15 4.06
CA ASP A 28 -3.76 -6.72 5.28
C ASP A 28 -5.07 -6.02 5.70
N VAL A 29 -5.12 -4.69 5.58
CA VAL A 29 -6.32 -3.90 5.86
C VAL A 29 -7.43 -4.15 4.85
N MET A 30 -7.10 -4.31 3.56
CA MET A 30 -8.08 -4.65 2.52
C MET A 30 -8.66 -6.05 2.74
N GLU A 31 -7.87 -7.01 3.23
CA GLU A 31 -8.40 -8.31 3.63
C GLU A 31 -9.30 -8.22 4.87
N GLN A 32 -8.95 -7.39 5.85
CA GLN A 32 -9.80 -7.14 7.02
C GLN A 32 -11.12 -6.49 6.61
N GLU A 33 -11.08 -5.50 5.74
CA GLU A 33 -12.25 -4.86 5.13
C GLU A 33 -13.17 -5.90 4.46
N GLY A 34 -12.60 -6.78 3.62
CA GLY A 34 -13.35 -7.84 2.95
C GLY A 34 -13.97 -8.88 3.91
N ARG A 35 -13.24 -9.25 4.97
CA ARG A 35 -13.76 -10.13 6.03
C ARG A 35 -14.90 -9.46 6.79
N ALA A 36 -14.75 -8.19 7.16
CA ALA A 36 -15.78 -7.43 7.87
C ALA A 36 -17.06 -7.31 7.04
N LEU A 37 -16.96 -7.06 5.73
CA LEU A 37 -18.10 -7.08 4.82
C LEU A 37 -18.81 -8.43 4.81
N THR A 38 -18.04 -9.52 4.70
CA THR A 38 -18.58 -10.89 4.69
C THR A 38 -19.32 -11.22 5.99
N MET A 39 -18.82 -10.74 7.12
CA MET A 39 -19.40 -10.94 8.45
C MET A 39 -20.51 -9.93 8.80
N GLN A 40 -20.83 -8.99 7.90
CA GLN A 40 -21.74 -7.86 8.17
C GLN A 40 -21.33 -7.03 9.41
N ASP A 41 -20.04 -6.99 9.72
CA ASP A 41 -19.48 -6.21 10.83
C ASP A 41 -19.17 -4.78 10.36
N GLY A 42 -20.17 -3.91 10.47
CA GLY A 42 -20.07 -2.51 10.05
C GLY A 42 -19.05 -1.69 10.84
N VAL A 43 -18.77 -2.06 12.09
CA VAL A 43 -17.79 -1.34 12.95
C VAL A 43 -16.38 -1.65 12.47
N SER A 44 -16.04 -2.93 12.31
CA SER A 44 -14.74 -3.36 11.78
C SER A 44 -14.53 -2.88 10.34
N PHE A 45 -15.60 -2.85 9.53
CA PHE A 45 -15.54 -2.32 8.17
C PHE A 45 -15.17 -0.83 8.15
N THR A 46 -15.85 -0.02 8.97
CA THR A 46 -15.59 1.43 9.04
C THR A 46 -14.16 1.72 9.52
N ALA A 47 -13.70 1.01 10.55
CA ALA A 47 -12.32 1.13 11.03
C ALA A 47 -11.30 0.77 9.93
N ALA A 48 -11.55 -0.32 9.19
CA ALA A 48 -10.69 -0.71 8.07
C ALA A 48 -10.69 0.32 6.93
N GLN A 49 -11.81 0.99 6.64
CA GLN A 49 -11.88 2.08 5.66
C GLN A 49 -10.98 3.26 6.04
N GLU A 50 -11.03 3.69 7.30
CA GLU A 50 -10.20 4.80 7.80
C GLU A 50 -8.71 4.47 7.70
N ASP A 51 -8.33 3.27 8.12
CA ASP A 51 -6.94 2.79 8.00
C ASP A 51 -6.49 2.65 6.55
N LYS A 52 -7.35 2.14 5.67
CA LYS A 52 -7.10 2.02 4.23
C LYS A 52 -6.87 3.38 3.61
N ALA A 53 -7.69 4.39 3.93
CA ALA A 53 -7.53 5.75 3.40
C ALA A 53 -6.19 6.37 3.82
N ARG A 54 -5.83 6.24 5.11
CA ARG A 54 -4.54 6.72 5.64
C ARG A 54 -3.35 6.02 4.98
N LEU A 55 -3.37 4.69 4.92
CA LEU A 55 -2.28 3.89 4.33
C LEU A 55 -2.17 4.10 2.83
N SER A 56 -3.28 4.25 2.11
CA SER A 56 -3.28 4.53 0.67
C SER A 56 -2.63 5.86 0.35
N LYS A 57 -2.92 6.91 1.14
CA LYS A 57 -2.26 8.20 0.99
C LYS A 57 -0.74 8.09 1.23
N GLN A 58 -0.33 7.44 2.33
CA GLN A 58 1.08 7.22 2.63
C GLN A 58 1.79 6.42 1.53
N TYR A 59 1.17 5.36 1.03
CA TYR A 59 1.71 4.54 -0.04
C TYR A 59 1.85 5.33 -1.35
N GLN A 60 0.86 6.17 -1.68
CA GLN A 60 0.89 7.00 -2.88
C GLN A 60 2.02 8.05 -2.81
N GLU A 61 2.18 8.71 -1.66
CA GLU A 61 3.27 9.69 -1.46
C GLU A 61 4.64 9.01 -1.49
N ALA A 62 4.79 7.87 -0.79
CA ALA A 62 5.99 7.04 -0.82
C ALA A 62 6.33 6.57 -2.24
N SER A 63 5.33 6.15 -3.02
CA SER A 63 5.53 5.71 -4.41
C SER A 63 5.94 6.85 -5.34
N LYS A 64 5.36 8.04 -5.17
CA LYS A 64 5.78 9.25 -5.90
C LYS A 64 7.23 9.59 -5.60
N GLU A 65 7.62 9.57 -4.33
CA GLU A 65 9.01 9.82 -3.94
C GLU A 65 9.95 8.74 -4.49
N PHE A 66 9.56 7.46 -4.42
CA PHE A 66 10.31 6.34 -4.98
C PHE A 66 10.58 6.53 -6.47
N GLN A 67 9.58 6.97 -7.23
CA GLN A 67 9.73 7.26 -8.66
C GLN A 67 10.67 8.44 -8.92
N ARG A 68 10.61 9.51 -8.12
CA ARG A 68 11.54 10.65 -8.24
C ARG A 68 12.99 10.25 -7.97
N ARG A 69 13.19 9.30 -7.05
CA ARG A 69 14.51 8.81 -6.60
C ARG A 69 14.93 7.52 -7.30
N ILE A 70 14.37 7.20 -8.47
CA ILE A 70 14.56 5.88 -9.11
C ILE A 70 16.03 5.48 -9.32
N LEU A 71 16.91 6.46 -9.53
CA LEU A 71 18.35 6.24 -9.70
C LEU A 71 19.04 5.75 -8.42
N ASP A 72 18.56 6.17 -7.24
CA ASP A 72 19.10 5.79 -5.93
C ASP A 72 18.92 4.29 -5.67
N PHE A 73 17.91 3.67 -6.28
CA PHE A 73 17.53 2.28 -6.03
C PHE A 73 18.23 1.27 -6.96
N ARG A 74 19.03 1.73 -7.94
CA ARG A 74 19.74 0.86 -8.89
C ARG A 74 20.73 -0.09 -8.24
N SER A 75 21.26 0.27 -7.07
CA SER A 75 22.22 -0.52 -6.30
C SER A 75 21.58 -1.36 -5.19
N VAL A 76 20.27 -1.27 -5.00
CA VAL A 76 19.57 -2.10 -4.02
C VAL A 76 19.56 -3.55 -4.48
N ASP A 77 19.66 -4.47 -3.52
CA ASP A 77 19.55 -5.91 -3.76
C ASP A 77 18.31 -6.22 -4.61
N LYS A 78 18.54 -6.91 -5.73
CA LYS A 78 17.50 -7.31 -6.67
C LYS A 78 16.38 -8.10 -5.99
N ALA A 79 16.70 -8.96 -5.02
CA ALA A 79 15.68 -9.73 -4.29
C ALA A 79 14.71 -8.83 -3.50
N LEU A 80 15.17 -7.67 -3.02
CA LEU A 80 14.29 -6.70 -2.36
C LEU A 80 13.39 -5.97 -3.35
N LEU A 81 13.91 -5.64 -4.53
CA LEU A 81 13.13 -5.01 -5.60
C LEU A 81 12.09 -5.99 -6.17
N ASP A 82 12.47 -7.25 -6.39
CA ASP A 82 11.56 -8.31 -6.84
C ASP A 82 10.46 -8.57 -5.78
N LYS A 83 10.82 -8.53 -4.49
CA LYS A 83 9.84 -8.61 -3.40
C LYS A 83 8.88 -7.42 -3.41
N LEU A 84 9.37 -6.21 -3.63
CA LEU A 84 8.52 -5.02 -3.74
C LEU A 84 7.55 -5.18 -4.92
N ASP A 85 8.03 -5.53 -6.12
CA ASP A 85 7.19 -5.76 -7.30
C ASP A 85 6.10 -6.81 -7.04
N GLY A 86 6.48 -7.94 -6.42
CA GLY A 86 5.53 -8.98 -6.03
C GLY A 86 4.41 -8.45 -5.12
N VAL A 87 4.77 -7.66 -4.09
CA VAL A 87 3.78 -7.04 -3.19
C VAL A 87 2.91 -6.02 -3.92
N GLN A 88 3.46 -5.24 -4.86
CA GLN A 88 2.70 -4.26 -5.62
C GLN A 88 1.68 -4.92 -6.56
N ARG A 89 2.03 -6.05 -7.17
CA ARG A 89 1.09 -6.86 -7.97
C ARG A 89 -0.02 -7.46 -7.11
N GLU A 90 0.34 -7.99 -5.94
CA GLU A 90 -0.63 -8.52 -4.97
C GLU A 90 -1.61 -7.43 -4.51
N LEU A 91 -1.10 -6.25 -4.17
CA LEU A 91 -1.91 -5.09 -3.79
C LEU A 91 -2.88 -4.68 -4.90
N LYS A 92 -2.41 -4.66 -6.16
CA LYS A 92 -3.28 -4.38 -7.31
C LYS A 92 -4.41 -5.41 -7.41
N GLY A 93 -4.09 -6.70 -7.35
CA GLY A 93 -5.10 -7.77 -7.39
C GLY A 93 -6.14 -7.64 -6.27
N LYS A 94 -5.70 -7.39 -5.04
CA LYS A 94 -6.61 -7.18 -3.89
C LYS A 94 -7.49 -5.95 -4.05
N SER A 95 -6.98 -4.87 -4.66
CA SER A 95 -7.79 -3.69 -4.94
C SER A 95 -8.88 -3.95 -5.96
N GLU A 96 -8.58 -4.74 -7.00
CA GLU A 96 -9.56 -5.12 -8.02
C GLU A 96 -10.63 -6.05 -7.42
N GLU A 97 -10.23 -7.04 -6.62
CA GLU A 97 -11.13 -7.95 -5.90
C GLU A 97 -12.10 -7.20 -4.97
N ASN A 98 -11.59 -6.33 -4.09
CA ASN A 98 -12.45 -5.60 -3.14
C ASN A 98 -13.40 -4.64 -3.85
N SER A 99 -12.95 -4.00 -4.95
CA SER A 99 -13.82 -3.11 -5.73
C SER A 99 -14.99 -3.89 -6.33
N ALA A 100 -14.72 -5.07 -6.91
CA ALA A 100 -15.76 -5.93 -7.46
C ALA A 100 -16.76 -6.44 -6.41
N VAL A 101 -16.31 -6.71 -5.17
CA VAL A 101 -17.20 -7.08 -4.06
C VAL A 101 -18.09 -5.90 -3.66
N MET A 102 -17.53 -4.70 -3.54
CA MET A 102 -18.30 -3.51 -3.19
C MET A 102 -19.35 -3.15 -4.26
N GLU A 103 -19.02 -3.26 -5.54
CA GLU A 103 -19.97 -3.05 -6.64
C GLU A 103 -21.17 -4.01 -6.57
N ARG A 104 -20.93 -5.30 -6.25
CA ARG A 104 -22.01 -6.30 -6.11
C ARG A 104 -22.89 -6.08 -4.89
N MET A 105 -22.40 -5.42 -3.85
CA MET A 105 -23.17 -5.16 -2.62
C MET A 105 -23.98 -3.86 -2.69
N GLN A 106 -23.61 -2.94 -3.58
CA GLN A 106 -24.32 -1.67 -3.80
C GLN A 106 -25.34 -1.74 -4.95
N GLY A 107 -25.29 -2.81 -5.76
CA GLY A 107 -26.21 -3.10 -6.86
C GLY A 107 -27.45 -3.89 -6.46
#